data_AF-A0A7W0DHG0-F1
#
_entry.id   AF-A0A7W0DHG0-F1
#
_cell.length_a   1.000
_cell.length_b   1.000
_cell.length_c   1.000
_cell.angle_alpha   90.00
_cell.angle_beta   90.00
_cell.angle_gamma   90.00
#
_symmetry.space_group_name_H-M   'P 1'
#
loop_
_entity.id
_entity.type
_entity.pdbx_description
1 polymer ?
#
loop_
_entity_poly.entity_id
_entity_poly.type
_entity_poly.pdbx_seq_one_letter_code
_entity_poly.pdbx_strand_id
1 'polypeptide(L)' 'MCEVMRARVRGLLRKVRTASAERPRDAGMVTSEYAMGLIAAVGFASLLYKVLTSGQVMAALQGIVEKALDVQF' A
#
# COMPACT_ATOMS: atom_id res chain seq x y z
N MET A 1 -1.81 25.13 -50.36
CA MET A 1 -0.88 24.85 -49.23
C MET A 1 -1.58 24.89 -47.86
N CYS A 2 -2.29 25.97 -47.50
CA CYS A 2 -2.91 26.13 -46.17
C CYS A 2 -3.96 25.06 -45.80
N GLU A 3 -4.74 24.53 -46.75
CA GLU A 3 -5.73 23.47 -46.49
C GLU A 3 -5.10 22.17 -46.01
N VAL A 4 -3.99 21.75 -46.63
CA VAL A 4 -3.24 20.55 -46.26
C VAL A 4 -2.63 20.70 -44.87
N MET A 5 -2.11 21.89 -44.56
CA MET A 5 -1.55 22.21 -43.25
C MET A 5 -2.62 22.19 -42.15
N ARG A 6 -3.81 22.74 -42.41
CA ARG A 6 -4.96 22.65 -41.50
C ARG A 6 -5.43 21.22 -41.28
N ALA A 7 -5.47 20.40 -42.34
CA ALA A 7 -5.83 18.99 -42.23
C ALA A 7 -4.84 18.19 -41.38
N ARG A 8 -3.53 18.43 -41.55
CA ARG A 8 -2.47 17.78 -40.74
C ARG A 8 -2.53 18.19 -39.26
N VAL A 9 -2.72 19.48 -38.98
CA VAL A 9 -2.88 19.99 -37.61
C VAL A 9 -4.10 19.36 -36.93
N ARG A 10 -5.25 19.28 -37.62
CA ARG A 10 -6.45 18.63 -37.09
C ARG A 10 -6.25 17.13 -36.82
N GLY A 11 -5.53 16.43 -37.70
CA GLY A 11 -5.19 15.02 -37.51
C GLY A 11 -4.30 14.79 -36.30
N LEU A 12 -3.28 15.65 -36.11
CA LEU A 12 -2.38 15.60 -34.96
C LEU A 12 -3.13 15.87 -33.65
N LEU A 13 -3.98 16.91 -33.62
CA LEU A 13 -4.78 17.27 -32.44
C LEU A 13 -5.77 16.17 -32.04
N ARG A 14 -6.39 15.49 -33.01
CA ARG A 14 -7.26 14.33 -32.74
C ARG A 14 -6.47 13.16 -32.15
N LYS A 15 -5.28 12.87 -32.68
CA LYS A 15 -4.41 11.78 -32.21
C LYS A 15 -3.91 12.03 -30.77
N VAL A 16 -3.59 13.27 -30.42
CA VAL A 16 -3.22 13.68 -29.06
C VAL A 16 -4.40 13.56 -28.10
N ARG A 17 -5.61 13.93 -28.53
CA ARG A 17 -6.83 13.81 -27.73
C ARG A 17 -7.22 12.35 -27.46
N THR A 18 -7.10 11.46 -28.44
CA THR A 18 -7.37 10.03 -28.23
C THR A 18 -6.29 9.36 -27.38
N ALA A 19 -5.02 9.73 -27.55
CA ALA A 19 -3.93 9.22 -26.70
C ALA A 19 -4.07 9.62 -25.22
N SER A 20 -4.71 10.77 -24.93
CA SER A 20 -5.02 11.18 -23.55
C SER A 20 -6.29 10.53 -22.99
N ALA A 21 -7.17 10.00 -23.84
CA ALA A 21 -8.36 9.25 -23.42
C ALA A 21 -8.05 7.77 -23.07
N GLU A 22 -6.87 7.28 -23.46
CA GLU A 22 -6.35 5.93 -23.17
C GLU A 22 -5.50 5.88 -21.90
N ARG A 23 -5.66 6.83 -20.98
CA ARG A 23 -5.23 6.58 -19.60
C ARG A 23 -6.18 5.53 -19.04
N PRO A 24 -5.73 4.34 -18.65
CA PRO A 24 -6.62 3.31 -18.15
C PRO A 24 -7.39 3.89 -16.97
N ARG A 25 -8.71 4.05 -17.12
CA ARG A 25 -9.61 4.35 -15.99
C ARG A 25 -9.55 3.24 -14.92
N ASP A 26 -8.91 2.12 -15.24
CA ASP A 26 -8.68 0.95 -14.40
C ASP A 26 -7.48 1.09 -13.44
N ALA A 27 -6.79 2.22 -13.44
CA ALA A 27 -5.80 2.53 -12.39
C ALA A 27 -6.43 2.58 -10.98
N GLY A 28 -7.76 2.66 -10.87
CA GLY A 28 -8.51 2.63 -9.61
C GLY A 28 -9.05 1.26 -9.18
N MET A 29 -8.95 0.21 -10.01
CA MET A 29 -9.40 -1.14 -9.65
C MET A 29 -8.31 -1.98 -8.96
N VAL A 30 -7.03 -1.63 -9.14
CA VAL A 30 -5.89 -2.33 -8.50
C VAL A 30 -5.40 -1.61 -7.24
N THR A 31 -5.89 -0.41 -6.90
CA THR A 31 -5.36 0.36 -5.76
C THR A 31 -6.26 0.42 -4.52
N SER A 32 -7.54 0.03 -4.60
CA SER A 32 -8.46 0.10 -3.45
C SER A 32 -8.48 -1.17 -2.62
N GLU A 33 -8.58 -2.33 -3.27
CA GLU A 33 -8.60 -3.64 -2.60
C GLU A 33 -7.28 -3.91 -1.87
N TYR A 34 -6.15 -3.71 -2.55
CA TYR A 34 -4.83 -3.87 -1.97
C TYR A 34 -4.53 -2.83 -0.88
N ALA A 35 -5.00 -1.58 -1.02
CA ALA A 35 -4.85 -0.57 0.02
C ALA A 35 -5.61 -0.96 1.29
N MET A 36 -6.81 -1.51 1.15
CA MET A 36 -7.58 -1.97 2.30
C MET A 36 -6.97 -3.20 2.96
N GLY A 37 -6.38 -4.10 2.16
CA GLY A 37 -5.55 -5.20 2.66
C GLY A 37 -4.36 -4.70 3.50
N LEU A 38 -3.66 -3.66 3.05
CA LEU A 38 -2.56 -3.05 3.81
C LEU A 38 -3.04 -2.37 5.10
N ILE A 39 -4.14 -1.61 5.03
CA ILE A 39 -4.72 -0.96 6.23
C ILE A 39 -5.14 -2.01 7.26
N ALA A 40 -5.78 -3.09 6.82
CA ALA A 40 -6.17 -4.19 7.70
C ALA A 40 -4.94 -4.88 8.31
N ALA A 41 -3.91 -5.18 7.52
CA ALA A 41 -2.68 -5.81 8.00
C ALA A 41 -1.94 -4.93 9.01
N VAL A 42 -1.77 -3.64 8.72
CA VAL A 42 -1.11 -2.68 9.61
C VAL A 42 -1.93 -2.47 10.88
N GLY A 43 -3.25 -2.37 10.78
CA GLY A 43 -4.15 -2.28 11.94
C GLY A 43 -4.02 -3.50 12.85
N PHE A 44 -4.06 -4.70 12.28
CA PHE A 44 -3.87 -5.94 13.04
C PHE A 44 -2.47 -6.03 13.67
N ALA A 45 -1.42 -5.69 12.93
CA ALA A 45 -0.06 -5.64 13.45
C ALA A 45 0.08 -4.65 14.62
N SER A 46 -0.60 -3.51 14.56
CA SER A 46 -0.62 -2.52 15.64
C SER A 46 -1.31 -3.07 16.90
N LEU A 47 -2.41 -3.81 16.73
CA LEU A 47 -3.08 -4.49 17.84
C LEU A 47 -2.17 -5.56 18.46
N LEU A 48 -1.54 -6.40 17.65
CA LEU A 48 -0.58 -7.40 18.13
C LEU A 48 0.58 -6.76 18.86
N TYR A 49 1.14 -5.66 18.35
CA TYR A 49 2.20 -4.92 19.03
C TYR A 49 1.75 -4.46 20.43
N LYS A 50 0.54 -3.89 20.56
CA LYS A 50 0.01 -3.52 21.88
C LYS A 50 -0.16 -4.71 22.82
N VAL A 51 -0.59 -5.85 22.31
CA VAL A 51 -0.72 -7.08 23.12
C VAL A 51 0.66 -7.55 23.56
N LEU A 52 1.61 -7.64 22.64
CA LEU A 52 2.98 -8.09 22.92
C LEU A 52 3.70 -7.17 23.90
N THR A 53 3.53 -5.85 23.77
CA THR A 53 4.13 -4.85 24.67
C THR A 53 3.29 -4.61 25.93
N SER A 54 2.19 -5.35 26.14
CA SER A 54 1.40 -5.22 27.36
C SER A 54 2.18 -5.70 28.59
N GLY A 55 1.87 -5.11 29.75
CA GLY A 55 2.53 -5.47 31.00
C GLY A 55 2.38 -6.96 31.37
N GLN A 56 1.24 -7.57 31.03
CA GLN A 56 1.01 -9.01 31.28
C GLN A 56 1.95 -9.89 30.45
N VAL A 57 2.12 -9.60 29.16
CA VAL A 57 3.01 -10.38 28.27
C VAL A 57 4.48 -10.13 28.62
N MET A 58 4.85 -8.87 28.91
CA MET A 58 6.20 -8.53 29.35
C MET A 58 6.56 -9.21 30.68
N ALA A 59 5.66 -9.23 31.66
CA ALA A 59 5.89 -9.93 32.93
C ALA A 59 6.03 -11.44 32.75
N ALA A 60 5.21 -12.05 31.89
CA ALA A 60 5.33 -13.47 31.57
C ALA A 60 6.68 -13.80 30.90
N LEU A 61 7.12 -12.98 29.93
CA LEU A 61 8.42 -13.12 29.30
C LEU A 61 9.57 -12.93 30.29
N GLN A 62 9.48 -11.93 31.17
CA GLN A 62 10.46 -11.70 32.22
C GLN A 62 10.57 -12.91 33.14
N GLY A 63 9.46 -13.49 33.58
CA GLY A 63 9.48 -14.71 34.40
C GLY A 63 10.10 -15.92 33.70
N ILE A 64 9.96 -16.04 32.38
CA ILE A 64 10.63 -17.09 31.60
C ILE A 64 12.14 -16.84 31.58
N VAL A 65 12.57 -15.59 31.35
CA VAL A 65 14.00 -15.21 31.33
C VAL A 65 14.63 -15.42 32.71
N GLU A 66 13.97 -14.99 33.78
CA GLU A 66 14.44 -15.20 35.15
C GLU A 66 14.59 -16.69 35.47
N LYS A 67 13.62 -17.53 35.11
CA LYS A 67 13.74 -19.00 35.25
C LYS A 67 14.88 -19.59 34.43
N ALA A 68 15.14 -19.05 33.23
CA ALA A 68 16.23 -19.51 32.38
C ALA A 68 17.60 -19.08 32.91
N LEU A 69 17.67 -17.96 33.63
CA LEU A 69 18.88 -17.44 34.26
C LEU A 69 19.10 -17.97 35.68
N ASP A 70 18.06 -18.44 36.37
CA ASP A 70 18.11 -19.14 37.66
C ASP A 70 18.69 -20.56 37.55
N VAL A 71 19.70 -20.73 36.68
CA VAL A 71 20.59 -21.88 36.72
C VAL A 71 21.50 -21.68 37.93
N GLN A 72 21.12 -22.34 39.02
CA GLN A 72 21.93 -22.46 40.23
C GLN A 72 23.31 -23.01 39.85
N PHE A 73 24.32 -22.15 39.97
CA PHE A 73 25.71 -22.57 40.12
C PHE A 73 26.03 -22.72 41.61
#